data_AF-A0A7S1BLK5-F1
#
_entry.id   AF-A0A7S1BLK5-F1
#
_cell.length_a   1.000
_cell.length_b   1.000
_cell.length_c   1.000
_cell.angle_alpha   90.00
_cell.angle_beta   90.00
_cell.angle_gamma   90.00
#
_symmetry.space_group_name_H-M   'P 1'
#
loop_
_entity.id
_entity.type
_entity.pdbx_description
1 polymer ?
#
loop_
_entity_poly.entity_id
_entity_poly.type
_entity_poly.pdbx_seq_one_letter_code
_entity_poly.pdbx_strand_id
1 'polypeptide(L)'
;MKNLMNSRAVSKNANDVVLISEHIRHVSKELFTLERKGWMFTILRDPIQRAVSMFHYLSKADWEVNYRPEWQNWTLMDYVNSNNCENNYYTRMLTGKNQHHILLSQSDVDIAMSVLQKRVLVGLLEHISESVDRFAAYFGWFGSNRLTSNRGKDMKTKDKGTKQCLYQNLLAQPRNVNPVKYNQIEENSMEWVALAKKNEFDLQLYKYAQILFQDQGNYFTKKNISGYNETD
;
A
#
# COMPACT_ATOMS: atom_id res chain seq x y z
N MET A 1 -13.82 19.77 -15.45
CA MET A 1 -13.13 18.59 -16.03
C MET A 1 -11.60 18.71 -15.93
N LYS A 2 -11.06 19.13 -14.77
CA LYS A 2 -9.64 19.15 -14.42
C LYS A 2 -9.56 19.07 -12.89
N ASN A 3 -9.25 17.89 -12.37
CA ASN A 3 -8.66 17.62 -11.04
C ASN A 3 -8.61 16.09 -10.80
N LEU A 4 -8.00 15.36 -11.74
CA LEU A 4 -7.35 14.10 -11.42
C LEU A 4 -5.97 14.47 -10.84
N MET A 5 -5.95 15.05 -9.63
CA MET A 5 -4.68 15.23 -8.92
C MET A 5 -4.13 13.84 -8.60
N ASN A 6 -2.97 13.54 -9.17
CA ASN A 6 -2.12 12.38 -8.92
C ASN A 6 -2.79 11.00 -9.04
N SER A 7 -3.56 10.76 -10.11
CA SER A 7 -3.91 9.38 -10.48
C SER A 7 -3.34 9.03 -11.84
N ARG A 8 -2.59 7.92 -11.90
CA ARG A 8 -2.04 7.39 -13.15
C ARG A 8 -2.81 6.12 -13.50
N ALA A 9 -3.53 6.16 -14.61
CA ALA A 9 -4.11 4.97 -15.21
C ALA A 9 -3.02 4.23 -15.99
N VAL A 10 -2.83 2.94 -15.72
CA VAL A 10 -1.98 2.06 -16.52
C VAL A 10 -2.86 0.95 -17.08
N SER A 11 -2.96 0.88 -18.41
CA SER A 11 -3.69 -0.17 -19.13
C SER A 11 -2.84 -0.71 -20.28
N LYS A 12 -2.82 -2.04 -20.43
CA LYS A 12 -2.27 -2.72 -21.61
C LYS A 12 -3.36 -3.24 -22.56
N ASN A 13 -4.63 -3.26 -22.14
CA ASN A 13 -5.81 -3.67 -22.91
C ASN A 13 -7.07 -3.01 -22.34
N ALA A 14 -8.07 -2.78 -23.18
CA ALA A 14 -9.30 -2.03 -22.88
C ALA A 14 -10.16 -2.54 -21.70
N ASN A 15 -9.84 -3.71 -21.11
CA ASN A 15 -10.67 -4.37 -20.11
C ASN A 15 -10.14 -4.29 -18.67
N ASP A 16 -8.84 -3.99 -18.46
CA ASP A 16 -8.26 -3.88 -17.12
C ASP A 16 -7.55 -2.53 -16.95
N VAL A 17 -8.05 -1.70 -16.02
CA VAL A 17 -7.48 -0.41 -15.67
C VAL A 17 -7.04 -0.44 -14.21
N VAL A 18 -5.73 -0.31 -13.97
CA VAL A 18 -5.20 -0.11 -12.63
C VAL A 18 -5.11 1.38 -12.35
N LEU A 19 -5.71 1.80 -11.25
CA LEU A 19 -5.69 3.17 -10.76
C LEU A 19 -4.87 3.23 -9.47
N ILE A 20 -3.86 4.08 -9.46
CA ILE A 20 -3.04 4.35 -8.27
C ILE A 20 -3.40 5.76 -7.81
N SER A 21 -3.85 5.89 -6.55
CA SER A 21 -4.18 7.19 -5.96
C SER A 21 -4.11 7.14 -4.44
N GLU A 22 -3.61 8.22 -3.86
CA GLU A 22 -3.66 8.50 -2.42
C GLU A 22 -5.05 8.98 -1.95
N HIS A 23 -5.89 9.48 -2.86
CA HIS A 23 -7.21 10.06 -2.55
C HIS A 23 -8.35 9.07 -2.79
N ILE A 24 -8.30 7.94 -2.09
CA ILE A 24 -9.15 6.80 -2.39
C ILE A 24 -10.65 7.08 -2.25
N ARG A 25 -11.05 7.94 -1.30
CA ARG A 25 -12.46 8.36 -1.16
C ARG A 25 -12.96 9.16 -2.35
N HIS A 26 -12.13 10.06 -2.88
CA HIS A 26 -12.48 10.85 -4.06
C HIS A 26 -12.60 9.94 -5.28
N VAL A 27 -11.57 9.11 -5.53
CA VAL A 27 -11.59 8.13 -6.63
C VAL A 27 -12.80 7.21 -6.53
N SER A 28 -13.12 6.73 -5.32
CA SER A 28 -14.25 5.81 -5.13
C SER A 28 -15.59 6.46 -5.43
N LYS A 29 -15.75 7.75 -5.12
CA LYS A 29 -16.98 8.51 -5.38
C LYS A 29 -17.16 8.84 -6.86
N GLU A 30 -16.07 9.18 -7.55
CA GLU A 30 -16.14 9.66 -8.94
C GLU A 30 -16.14 8.52 -9.96
N LEU A 31 -15.47 7.40 -9.68
CA LEU A 31 -15.26 6.35 -10.67
C LEU A 31 -16.13 5.11 -10.47
N PHE A 32 -16.48 4.78 -9.22
CA PHE A 32 -17.23 3.56 -8.93
C PHE A 32 -18.71 3.84 -8.74
N THR A 33 -19.53 2.95 -9.27
CA THR A 33 -20.99 2.97 -9.18
C THR A 33 -21.47 1.56 -8.87
N LEU A 34 -22.77 1.35 -8.64
CA LEU A 34 -23.31 0.00 -8.44
C LEU A 34 -23.03 -0.92 -9.65
N GLU A 35 -22.94 -0.33 -10.84
CA GLU A 35 -22.68 -1.02 -12.11
C GLU A 35 -21.18 -1.08 -12.47
N ARG A 36 -20.36 -0.23 -11.86
CA ARG A 36 -18.91 -0.16 -12.07
C ARG A 36 -18.19 -0.31 -10.75
N LYS A 37 -18.01 -1.56 -10.32
CA LYS A 37 -17.31 -1.90 -9.08
C LYS A 37 -15.81 -1.96 -9.34
N GLY A 38 -15.03 -1.63 -8.32
CA GLY A 38 -13.59 -1.81 -8.32
C GLY A 38 -13.16 -2.74 -7.19
N TRP A 39 -12.01 -3.39 -7.39
CA TRP A 39 -11.29 -4.05 -6.31
C TRP A 39 -10.12 -3.17 -5.88
N MET A 40 -9.84 -3.18 -4.58
CA MET A 40 -8.76 -2.39 -4.00
C MET A 40 -7.75 -3.32 -3.35
N PHE A 41 -6.48 -3.02 -3.54
CA PHE A 41 -5.39 -3.59 -2.78
C PHE A 41 -4.42 -2.49 -2.40
N THR A 42 -3.66 -2.69 -1.32
CA THR A 42 -2.66 -1.72 -0.87
C THR A 42 -1.50 -2.42 -0.21
N ILE A 43 -0.35 -1.75 -0.13
CA ILE A 43 0.82 -2.21 0.62
C ILE A 43 1.06 -1.21 1.74
N LEU A 44 0.97 -1.69 2.98
CA LEU A 44 1.25 -0.89 4.16
C LEU A 44 2.67 -1.16 4.64
N ARG A 45 3.28 -0.15 5.22
CA ARG A 45 4.56 -0.21 5.94
C ARG A 45 4.33 0.28 7.36
N ASP A 46 5.09 -0.26 8.31
CA ASP A 46 5.18 0.24 9.68
C ASP A 46 5.15 1.79 9.71
N PRO A 47 4.20 2.41 10.44
CA PRO A 47 4.00 3.84 10.42
C PRO A 47 5.23 4.65 10.84
N ILE A 48 6.03 4.13 11.77
CA ILE A 48 7.22 4.83 12.28
C ILE A 48 8.33 4.76 11.22
N GLN A 49 8.60 3.57 10.69
CA GLN A 49 9.57 3.43 9.61
C GLN A 49 9.18 4.23 8.37
N ARG A 50 7.88 4.34 8.08
CA ARG A 50 7.36 5.20 7.00
C ARG A 50 7.65 6.66 7.27
N ALA A 51 7.36 7.17 8.46
CA ALA A 51 7.60 8.57 8.82
C ALA A 51 9.10 8.92 8.80
N VAL A 52 9.98 8.03 9.29
CA VAL A 52 11.44 8.18 9.17
C VAL A 52 11.87 8.18 7.70
N SER A 53 11.31 7.28 6.89
CA SER A 53 11.57 7.25 5.45
C SER A 53 11.14 8.55 4.77
N MET A 54 10.00 9.11 5.16
CA MET A 54 9.53 10.38 4.62
C MET A 54 10.46 11.54 4.99
N PHE A 55 10.90 11.62 6.26
CA PHE A 55 11.87 12.63 6.69
C PHE A 55 13.13 12.64 5.81
N HIS A 56 13.75 11.48 5.62
CA HIS A 56 14.96 11.36 4.81
C HIS A 56 14.70 11.58 3.32
N TYR A 57 13.48 11.32 2.83
CA TYR A 57 13.09 11.66 1.47
C TYR A 57 13.01 13.18 1.31
N LEU A 58 12.25 13.84 2.18
CA LEU A 58 12.01 15.29 2.14
C LEU A 58 13.31 16.09 2.29
N SER A 59 14.30 15.61 3.05
CA SER A 59 15.58 16.29 3.18
C SER A 59 16.38 16.36 1.88
N LYS A 60 16.11 15.50 0.88
CA LYS A 60 16.83 15.48 -0.41
C LYS A 60 15.99 15.70 -1.66
N ALA A 61 14.66 15.73 -1.54
CA ALA A 61 13.76 15.78 -2.69
C ALA A 61 13.65 17.20 -3.29
N ASP A 62 14.76 17.74 -3.78
CA ASP A 62 14.83 19.09 -4.39
C ASP A 62 13.99 19.24 -5.68
N TRP A 63 13.61 18.11 -6.29
CA TRP A 63 12.70 18.03 -7.43
C TRP A 63 11.21 18.18 -7.07
N GLU A 64 10.84 18.14 -5.79
CA GLU A 64 9.45 18.29 -5.35
C GLU A 64 9.04 19.76 -5.35
N VAL A 65 7.82 20.06 -5.81
CA VAL A 65 7.30 21.45 -5.87
C VAL A 65 7.22 22.09 -4.46
N ASN A 66 6.96 21.27 -3.46
CA ASN A 66 6.87 21.70 -2.05
C ASN A 66 8.19 21.51 -1.29
N TYR A 67 9.30 21.30 -1.99
CA TYR A 67 10.61 21.18 -1.39
C TYR A 67 10.97 22.43 -0.59
N ARG A 68 11.61 22.22 0.56
CA ARG A 68 12.08 23.27 1.44
C ARG A 68 13.56 23.06 1.73
N PRO A 69 14.44 23.98 1.28
CA PRO A 69 15.89 23.84 1.49
C PRO A 69 16.28 23.66 2.95
N GLU A 70 15.54 24.25 3.89
CA GLU A 70 15.79 24.13 5.32
C GLU A 70 15.74 22.67 5.83
N TRP A 71 15.02 21.78 5.17
CA TRP A 71 14.91 20.36 5.57
C TRP A 71 16.21 19.59 5.46
N GLN A 72 17.19 20.04 4.67
CA GLN A 72 18.51 19.41 4.60
C GLN A 72 19.24 19.44 5.95
N ASN A 73 18.98 20.49 6.74
CA ASN A 73 19.68 20.75 7.99
C ASN A 73 18.87 20.35 9.22
N TRP A 74 17.67 19.79 9.03
CA TRP A 74 16.81 19.35 10.13
C TRP A 74 17.32 18.04 10.71
N THR A 75 17.23 17.91 12.03
CA THR A 75 17.25 16.62 12.70
C THR A 75 15.89 15.93 12.56
N LEU A 76 15.83 14.63 12.86
CA LEU A 76 14.55 13.94 12.92
C LEU A 76 13.62 14.58 13.97
N MET A 77 14.18 15.08 15.07
CA MET A 77 13.39 15.73 16.11
C MET A 77 12.85 17.10 15.66
N ASP A 78 13.59 17.86 14.86
CA ASP A 78 13.09 19.09 14.23
C ASP A 78 11.90 18.79 13.31
N TYR A 79 12.03 17.74 12.50
CA TYR A 79 10.94 17.26 11.66
C TYR A 79 9.72 16.89 12.50
N VAL A 80 9.89 16.07 13.55
CA VAL A 80 8.81 15.67 14.45
C VAL A 80 8.12 16.87 15.09
N ASN A 81 8.87 17.89 15.51
CA ASN A 81 8.30 19.09 16.12
C ASN A 81 7.63 20.04 15.13
N SER A 82 7.92 19.91 13.83
CA SER A 82 7.32 20.74 12.79
C SER A 82 5.84 20.39 12.50
N ASN A 83 5.16 21.31 11.83
CA ASN A 83 3.84 21.08 11.23
C ASN A 83 3.90 20.24 9.94
N ASN A 84 5.12 19.90 9.48
CA ASN A 84 5.34 19.08 8.29
C ASN A 84 5.49 17.60 8.62
N CYS A 85 5.65 17.23 9.90
CA CYS A 85 5.64 15.82 10.29
C CYS A 85 4.30 15.18 9.94
N GLU A 86 4.37 14.08 9.21
CA GLU A 86 3.20 13.24 8.99
C GLU A 86 2.59 12.77 10.32
N ASN A 87 1.26 12.80 10.38
CA ASN A 87 0.49 12.36 11.54
C ASN A 87 -0.71 11.52 11.09
N ASN A 88 -0.67 10.23 11.42
CA ASN A 88 -1.77 9.30 11.13
C ASN A 88 -2.16 9.27 9.63
N TYR A 89 -1.16 9.30 8.75
CA TYR A 89 -1.33 9.38 7.30
C TYR A 89 -2.33 8.35 6.75
N TYR A 90 -2.21 7.07 7.11
CA TYR A 90 -3.09 6.03 6.60
C TYR A 90 -4.54 6.24 7.05
N THR A 91 -4.74 6.54 8.33
CA THR A 91 -6.06 6.81 8.91
C THR A 91 -6.70 8.00 8.21
N ARG A 92 -5.94 9.08 7.98
CA ARG A 92 -6.42 10.26 7.24
C ARG A 92 -6.84 9.91 5.82
N MET A 93 -6.02 9.18 5.07
CA MET A 93 -6.31 8.82 3.68
C MET A 93 -7.57 7.96 3.56
N LEU A 94 -7.74 6.97 4.44
CA LEU A 94 -8.90 6.06 4.39
C LEU A 94 -10.21 6.73 4.84
N THR A 95 -10.12 7.70 5.74
CA THR A 95 -11.28 8.47 6.24
C THR A 95 -11.56 9.72 5.41
N GLY A 96 -10.63 10.13 4.54
CA GLY A 96 -10.71 11.35 3.73
C GLY A 96 -10.44 12.63 4.52
N LYS A 97 -9.94 12.54 5.75
CA LYS A 97 -9.56 13.67 6.60
C LYS A 97 -8.10 14.08 6.33
N ASN A 98 -7.81 14.34 5.05
CA ASN A 98 -6.44 14.51 4.53
C ASN A 98 -5.74 15.78 5.04
N GLN A 99 -6.47 16.74 5.58
CA GLN A 99 -5.91 17.99 6.09
C GLN A 99 -5.41 17.83 7.53
N HIS A 100 -4.15 18.19 7.78
CA HIS A 100 -3.49 18.04 9.09
C HIS A 100 -4.23 18.69 10.26
N HIS A 101 -4.91 19.82 10.03
CA HIS A 101 -5.64 20.55 11.06
C HIS A 101 -6.97 19.89 11.46
N ILE A 102 -7.47 18.94 10.67
CA ILE A 102 -8.67 18.18 11.03
C ILE A 102 -8.28 17.16 12.10
N LEU A 103 -8.96 17.21 13.24
CA LEU A 103 -8.78 16.28 14.33
C LEU A 103 -9.30 14.88 13.96
N LEU A 104 -8.51 13.88 14.32
CA LEU A 104 -8.91 12.49 14.27
C LEU A 104 -9.42 12.05 15.64
N SER A 105 -10.36 11.11 15.66
CA SER A 105 -10.83 10.44 16.87
C SER A 105 -10.72 8.92 16.70
N GLN A 106 -11.00 8.17 17.77
CA GLN A 106 -11.05 6.71 17.70
C GLN A 106 -12.04 6.20 16.64
N SER A 107 -13.16 6.90 16.44
CA SER A 107 -14.14 6.55 15.41
C SER A 107 -13.53 6.58 13.99
N ASP A 108 -12.53 7.43 13.74
CA ASP A 108 -11.82 7.46 12.45
C ASP A 108 -10.97 6.20 12.25
N VAL A 109 -10.37 5.68 13.33
CA VAL A 109 -9.65 4.41 13.31
C VAL A 109 -10.59 3.26 12.97
N ASP A 110 -11.75 3.21 13.64
CA ASP A 110 -12.75 2.15 13.41
C ASP A 110 -13.26 2.16 11.96
N ILE A 111 -13.49 3.36 11.40
CA ILE A 111 -13.84 3.53 9.99
C ILE A 111 -12.71 3.02 9.09
N ALA A 112 -11.46 3.41 9.35
CA ALA A 112 -10.31 2.99 8.56
C ALA A 112 -10.11 1.46 8.60
N MET A 113 -10.25 0.85 9.79
CA MET A 113 -10.24 -0.60 9.96
C MET A 113 -11.36 -1.27 9.15
N SER A 114 -12.58 -0.73 9.20
CA SER A 114 -13.71 -1.27 8.44
C SER A 114 -13.49 -1.18 6.92
N VAL A 115 -12.86 -0.11 6.44
CA VAL A 115 -12.46 0.03 5.03
C VAL A 115 -11.46 -1.06 4.66
N LEU A 116 -10.38 -1.23 5.43
CA LEU A 116 -9.38 -2.28 5.17
C LEU A 116 -10.03 -3.66 5.12
N GLN A 117 -10.83 -4.00 6.14
CA GLN A 117 -11.45 -5.32 6.26
C GLN A 117 -12.41 -5.64 5.11
N LYS A 118 -13.26 -4.69 4.72
CA LYS A 118 -14.40 -4.96 3.82
C LYS A 118 -14.10 -4.69 2.35
N ARG A 119 -13.03 -3.94 2.05
CA ARG A 119 -12.81 -3.40 0.71
C ARG A 119 -11.39 -3.62 0.17
N VAL A 120 -10.42 -4.00 1.01
CA VAL A 120 -9.01 -3.98 0.61
C VAL A 120 -8.34 -5.34 0.80
N LEU A 121 -7.67 -5.82 -0.24
CA LEU A 121 -6.67 -6.88 -0.12
C LEU A 121 -5.37 -6.25 0.39
N VAL A 122 -4.99 -6.58 1.63
CA VAL A 122 -3.87 -5.97 2.34
C VAL A 122 -2.57 -6.70 2.00
N GLY A 123 -1.55 -5.92 1.67
CA GLY A 123 -0.15 -6.33 1.65
C GLY A 123 0.66 -5.55 2.67
N LEU A 124 1.83 -6.09 3.02
CA LEU A 124 2.79 -5.49 3.95
C LEU A 124 4.16 -5.38 3.26
N LEU A 125 4.86 -4.27 3.46
CA LEU A 125 6.13 -4.01 2.80
C LEU A 125 7.23 -4.96 3.29
N GLU A 126 7.25 -5.29 4.58
CA GLU A 126 8.15 -6.29 5.16
C GLU A 126 7.89 -7.71 4.62
N HIS A 127 6.69 -7.95 4.09
CA HIS A 127 6.28 -9.20 3.43
C HIS A 127 5.96 -8.95 1.95
N ILE A 128 6.73 -8.09 1.28
CA ILE A 128 6.43 -7.63 -0.08
C ILE A 128 6.31 -8.78 -1.09
N SER A 129 7.17 -9.80 -1.00
CA SER A 129 7.13 -10.96 -1.89
C SER A 129 5.80 -11.72 -1.75
N GLU A 130 5.38 -11.98 -0.50
CA GLU A 130 4.14 -12.67 -0.21
C GLU A 130 2.91 -11.83 -0.59
N SER A 131 2.96 -10.52 -0.31
CA SER A 131 1.92 -9.57 -0.71
C SER A 131 1.68 -9.60 -2.21
N VAL A 132 2.75 -9.58 -2.99
CA VAL A 132 2.71 -9.61 -4.45
C VAL A 132 2.16 -10.94 -4.97
N ASP A 133 2.58 -12.06 -4.40
CA ASP A 133 2.04 -13.38 -4.78
C ASP A 133 0.55 -13.48 -4.48
N ARG A 134 0.08 -12.94 -3.35
CA ARG A 134 -1.35 -12.88 -3.02
C ARG A 134 -2.13 -11.99 -3.96
N PHE A 135 -1.62 -10.81 -4.31
CA PHE A 135 -2.26 -9.94 -5.31
C PHE A 135 -2.36 -10.65 -6.65
N ALA A 136 -1.27 -11.26 -7.10
CA ALA A 136 -1.27 -11.98 -8.35
C ALA A 136 -2.24 -13.16 -8.37
N ALA A 137 -2.33 -13.93 -7.28
CA ALA A 137 -3.30 -15.01 -7.14
C ALA A 137 -4.75 -14.52 -7.11
N TYR A 138 -5.02 -13.42 -6.42
CA TYR A 138 -6.36 -12.84 -6.30
C TYR A 138 -6.86 -12.26 -7.64
N PHE A 139 -6.01 -11.51 -8.33
CA PHE A 139 -6.35 -10.83 -9.59
C PHE A 139 -6.06 -11.66 -10.84
N GLY A 140 -5.46 -12.84 -10.69
CA GLY A 140 -5.09 -13.70 -11.82
C GLY A 140 -4.00 -13.11 -12.72
N TRP A 141 -3.07 -12.32 -12.17
CA TRP A 141 -2.01 -11.64 -12.95
C TRP A 141 -1.04 -12.62 -13.63
N PHE A 142 -0.83 -13.78 -13.01
CA PHE A 142 -0.09 -14.88 -13.61
C PHE A 142 -1.12 -15.95 -13.95
N GLY A 143 -1.09 -16.46 -15.19
CA GLY A 143 -2.07 -17.40 -15.70
C GLY A 143 -2.29 -18.56 -14.72
N SER A 144 -3.44 -18.53 -14.05
CA SER A 144 -4.06 -19.76 -13.56
C SER A 144 -4.31 -20.64 -14.78
N ASN A 145 -4.13 -21.95 -14.63
CA ASN A 145 -4.58 -22.98 -15.56
C ASN A 145 -6.11 -22.88 -15.81
N ARG A 146 -6.61 -21.80 -16.42
CA ARG A 146 -7.89 -21.82 -17.12
C ARG A 146 -7.67 -22.74 -18.29
N LEU A 147 -8.04 -24.00 -18.08
CA LEU A 147 -8.47 -25.02 -19.04
C LEU A 147 -8.63 -24.48 -20.47
N THR A 148 -7.53 -24.24 -21.17
CA THR A 148 -7.50 -24.25 -22.62
C THR A 148 -6.68 -25.46 -22.97
N SER A 149 -7.35 -26.62 -22.96
CA SER A 149 -7.01 -27.67 -23.90
C SER A 149 -6.86 -27.00 -25.27
N ASN A 150 -5.70 -27.20 -25.91
CA ASN A 150 -5.42 -26.94 -27.32
C ASN A 150 -4.82 -25.59 -27.75
N ARG A 151 -4.11 -24.83 -26.89
CA ARG A 151 -3.09 -23.87 -27.39
C ARG A 151 -1.76 -24.07 -26.67
N GLY A 152 -0.83 -24.66 -27.41
CA GLY A 152 0.39 -25.27 -26.91
C GLY A 152 1.47 -24.31 -26.40
N LYS A 153 2.33 -24.86 -25.54
CA LYS A 153 3.74 -24.59 -25.22
C LYS A 153 4.27 -23.15 -25.01
N ASP A 154 3.61 -22.08 -25.46
CA ASP A 154 4.14 -20.71 -25.42
C ASP A 154 3.66 -19.87 -24.21
N MET A 155 2.63 -20.34 -23.49
CA MET A 155 2.05 -19.58 -22.37
C MET A 155 2.87 -19.72 -21.06
N LYS A 156 3.49 -20.89 -20.84
CA LYS A 156 4.28 -21.17 -19.61
C LYS A 156 5.57 -20.32 -19.53
N THR A 157 6.18 -19.98 -20.65
CA THR A 157 7.42 -19.18 -20.70
C THR A 157 7.15 -17.69 -20.46
N LYS A 158 6.00 -17.19 -20.92
CA LYS A 158 5.58 -15.79 -20.76
C LYS A 158 5.20 -15.43 -19.32
N ASP A 159 4.53 -16.34 -18.61
CA ASP A 159 4.21 -16.16 -17.19
C ASP A 159 5.46 -16.17 -16.30
N LYS A 160 6.40 -17.08 -16.58
CA LYS A 160 7.70 -17.11 -15.89
C LYS A 160 8.48 -15.81 -16.10
N GLY A 161 8.50 -15.27 -17.34
CA GLY A 161 9.10 -13.98 -17.65
C GLY A 161 8.42 -12.80 -16.95
N THR A 162 7.09 -12.82 -16.83
CA THR A 162 6.32 -11.74 -16.19
C THR A 162 6.50 -11.74 -14.67
N LYS A 163 6.42 -12.91 -14.02
CA LYS A 163 6.73 -13.04 -12.59
C LYS A 163 8.18 -12.63 -12.32
N GLN A 164 9.14 -13.10 -13.12
CA GLN A 164 10.54 -12.71 -12.98
C GLN A 164 10.75 -11.20 -13.12
N CYS A 165 10.13 -10.55 -14.10
CA CYS A 165 10.21 -9.10 -14.29
C CYS A 165 9.64 -8.33 -13.09
N LEU A 166 8.50 -8.75 -12.55
CA LEU A 166 7.91 -8.14 -11.36
C LEU A 166 8.84 -8.24 -10.17
N TYR A 167 9.34 -9.44 -9.89
CA TYR A 167 10.25 -9.70 -8.78
C TYR A 167 11.57 -8.95 -8.93
N GLN A 168 12.12 -8.86 -10.15
CA GLN A 168 13.32 -8.09 -10.42
C GLN A 168 13.12 -6.59 -10.14
N ASN A 169 12.03 -5.99 -10.63
CA ASN A 169 11.80 -4.55 -10.47
C ASN A 169 11.31 -4.15 -9.08
N LEU A 170 10.72 -5.08 -8.31
CA LEU A 170 10.14 -4.77 -7.01
C LEU A 170 11.03 -5.21 -5.84
N LEU A 171 11.72 -6.35 -5.95
CA LEU A 171 12.53 -6.92 -4.88
C LEU A 171 14.03 -6.74 -5.12
N ALA A 172 14.51 -7.07 -6.32
CA ALA A 172 15.94 -7.06 -6.61
C ALA A 172 16.48 -5.66 -6.93
N GLN A 173 15.69 -4.84 -7.62
CA GLN A 173 16.03 -3.47 -8.03
C GLN A 173 14.84 -2.54 -7.81
N PRO A 174 14.42 -2.32 -6.55
CA PRO A 174 13.31 -1.42 -6.27
C PRO A 174 13.62 -0.02 -6.80
N ARG A 175 12.74 0.51 -7.65
CA ARG A 175 12.95 1.81 -8.31
C ARG A 175 12.70 3.02 -7.42
N ASN A 176 11.95 2.83 -6.33
CA ASN A 176 11.52 3.89 -5.41
C ASN A 176 12.11 3.69 -4.01
N VAL A 177 13.40 3.29 -3.94
CA VAL A 177 14.13 3.27 -2.67
C VAL A 177 14.46 4.70 -2.30
N ASN A 178 14.39 5.01 -1.00
CA ASN A 178 14.85 6.29 -0.52
C ASN A 178 16.34 6.47 -0.93
N PRO A 179 16.69 7.56 -1.63
CA PRO A 179 18.08 7.79 -2.08
C PRO A 179 19.04 7.98 -0.91
N VAL A 180 18.54 8.26 0.29
CA VAL A 180 19.29 8.38 1.53
C VAL A 180 19.31 7.04 2.25
N LYS A 181 20.52 6.54 2.53
CA LYS A 181 20.69 5.50 3.54
C LYS A 181 20.60 6.13 4.91
N TYR A 182 19.75 5.56 5.75
CA TYR A 182 19.57 6.00 7.13
C TYR A 182 19.41 4.79 8.03
N ASN A 183 19.79 4.95 9.29
CA ASN A 183 19.62 3.92 10.29
C ASN A 183 18.15 3.86 10.72
N GLN A 184 17.67 2.66 11.02
CA GLN A 184 16.42 2.54 11.73
C GLN A 184 16.58 3.16 13.12
N ILE A 185 15.56 3.88 13.57
CA ILE A 185 15.54 4.39 14.94
C ILE A 185 15.19 3.25 15.89
N GLU A 186 15.82 3.25 17.06
CA GLU A 186 15.58 2.24 18.09
C GLU A 186 14.18 2.42 18.69
N GLU A 187 13.48 1.31 18.90
CA GLU A 187 12.20 1.32 19.59
C GLU A 187 12.37 1.91 21.00
N ASN A 188 11.43 2.75 21.43
CA ASN A 188 11.49 3.50 22.69
C ASN A 188 12.57 4.60 22.79
N SER A 189 13.34 4.88 21.73
CA SER A 189 14.13 6.12 21.65
C SER A 189 13.23 7.37 21.72
N MET A 190 13.80 8.53 22.03
CA MET A 190 13.05 9.79 22.15
C MET A 190 12.30 10.12 20.85
N GLU A 191 12.96 9.97 19.72
CA GLU A 191 12.41 10.20 18.38
C GLU A 191 11.31 9.19 18.06
N TRP A 192 11.52 7.92 18.43
CA TRP A 192 10.51 6.87 18.23
C TRP A 192 9.24 7.17 19.01
N VAL A 193 9.36 7.50 20.30
CA VAL A 193 8.21 7.82 21.17
C VAL A 193 7.46 9.04 20.64
N ALA A 194 8.17 10.06 20.19
CA ALA A 194 7.56 11.26 19.65
C ALA A 194 6.83 11.00 18.31
N LEU A 195 7.41 10.20 17.43
CA LEU A 195 6.76 9.74 16.19
C LEU A 195 5.55 8.83 16.48
N ALA A 196 5.67 7.93 17.44
CA ALA A 196 4.61 7.01 17.86
C ALA A 196 3.40 7.78 18.38
N LYS A 197 3.63 8.82 19.18
CA LYS A 197 2.56 9.72 19.63
C LYS A 197 1.86 10.43 18.47
N LYS A 198 2.62 10.91 17.46
CA LYS A 198 2.03 11.56 16.28
C LYS A 198 1.28 10.59 15.35
N ASN A 199 1.63 9.30 15.40
CA ASN A 199 1.11 8.26 14.52
C ASN A 199 0.36 7.16 15.30
N GLU A 200 -0.22 7.49 16.46
CA GLU A 200 -0.85 6.51 17.35
C GLU A 200 -2.01 5.75 16.70
N PHE A 201 -2.79 6.42 15.85
CA PHE A 201 -3.90 5.81 15.13
C PHE A 201 -3.44 4.95 13.97
N ASP A 202 -2.37 5.38 13.28
CA ASP A 202 -1.75 4.54 12.26
C ASP A 202 -1.09 3.30 12.87
N LEU A 203 -0.52 3.39 14.08
CA LEU A 203 0.00 2.23 14.81
C LEU A 203 -1.12 1.23 15.15
N GLN A 204 -2.27 1.72 15.61
CA GLN A 204 -3.45 0.86 15.85
C GLN A 204 -3.94 0.20 14.55
N LEU A 205 -4.10 1.00 13.50
CA LEU A 205 -4.54 0.54 12.19
C LEU A 205 -3.56 -0.48 11.58
N TYR A 206 -2.25 -0.26 11.74
CA TYR A 206 -1.22 -1.15 11.22
C TYR A 206 -1.21 -2.51 11.92
N LYS A 207 -1.35 -2.53 13.25
CA LYS A 207 -1.52 -3.78 14.01
C LYS A 207 -2.73 -4.56 13.50
N TYR A 208 -3.84 -3.88 13.24
CA TYR A 208 -5.02 -4.52 12.66
C TYR A 208 -4.78 -5.00 11.22
N ALA A 209 -4.05 -4.24 10.41
CA ALA A 209 -3.67 -4.65 9.07
C ALA A 209 -2.77 -5.90 9.07
N GLN A 210 -1.90 -6.08 10.06
CA GLN A 210 -1.11 -7.30 10.23
C GLN A 210 -2.00 -8.51 10.52
N ILE A 211 -3.02 -8.35 11.37
CA ILE A 211 -4.03 -9.40 11.61
C ILE A 211 -4.78 -9.73 10.33
N LEU A 212 -5.29 -8.71 9.62
CA LEU A 212 -5.97 -8.90 8.33
C LEU A 212 -5.06 -9.58 7.30
N PHE A 213 -3.78 -9.23 7.26
CA PHE A 213 -2.83 -9.88 6.37
C PHE A 213 -2.75 -11.37 6.67
N GLN A 214 -2.66 -11.78 7.93
CA GLN A 214 -2.68 -13.20 8.29
C GLN A 214 -4.01 -13.87 7.93
N ASP A 215 -5.13 -13.26 8.29
CA ASP A 215 -6.47 -13.78 8.02
C ASP A 215 -6.75 -13.95 6.52
N GLN A 216 -6.39 -12.95 5.71
CA GLN A 216 -6.54 -13.00 4.26
C GLN A 216 -5.62 -14.06 3.65
N GLY A 217 -4.44 -14.30 4.21
CA GLY A 217 -3.54 -15.38 3.81
C GLY A 217 -4.20 -16.75 3.87
N ASN A 218 -5.04 -16.99 4.88
CA ASN A 218 -5.76 -18.26 5.04
C ASN A 218 -6.75 -18.56 3.90
N TYR A 219 -7.22 -17.55 3.17
CA TYR A 219 -8.05 -17.78 1.98
C TYR A 219 -7.28 -18.43 0.84
N PHE A 220 -5.97 -18.19 0.76
CA PHE A 220 -5.11 -18.73 -0.29
C PHE A 220 -4.56 -20.12 0.08
N THR A 221 -4.46 -20.45 1.37
CA THR A 221 -4.06 -21.79 1.82
C THR A 221 -5.24 -22.77 1.79
N LYS A 222 -6.44 -22.36 2.24
CA LYS A 222 -7.65 -23.22 2.23
C LYS A 222 -8.16 -23.55 0.82
N LYS A 223 -7.92 -22.70 -0.17
CA LYS A 223 -8.25 -22.97 -1.58
C LYS A 223 -7.41 -24.12 -2.18
N ASN A 224 -6.27 -24.45 -1.58
CA ASN A 224 -5.47 -25.62 -1.97
C ASN A 224 -5.95 -26.93 -1.31
N ILE A 225 -6.88 -26.88 -0.35
CA ILE A 225 -7.40 -28.05 0.38
C ILE A 225 -8.81 -28.46 -0.09
N SER A 226 -9.58 -27.56 -0.71
CA SER A 226 -10.94 -27.84 -1.22
C SER A 226 -10.98 -28.41 -2.65
N GLY A 227 -9.85 -28.91 -3.15
CA GLY A 227 -9.76 -29.61 -4.43
C GLY A 227 -10.09 -31.11 -4.38
N TYR A 228 -10.86 -31.58 -3.39
CA TYR A 228 -11.35 -32.96 -3.33
C TYR A 228 -12.74 -33.03 -2.68
N ASN A 229 -13.62 -33.75 -3.38
CA ASN A 229 -14.94 -34.28 -2.99
C ASN A 229 -16.16 -33.37 -3.21
N GLU A 230 -16.57 -33.26 -4.47
CA GLU A 230 -17.98 -33.38 -4.84
C GLU A 230 -18.11 -34.53 -5.84
N THR A 231 -18.28 -35.74 -5.31
CA THR A 231 -19.08 -36.79 -5.93
C THR A 231 -20.30 -36.96 -5.04
N ASP A 232 -21.45 -36.54 -5.54
CA ASP A 232 -22.73 -37.26 -5.49
C ASP A 232 -23.64 -36.73 -6.60
#